data_AF-A0AB74BV00-F1
#
_entry.id   AF-A0AB74BV00-F1
#
_cell.length_a   1.000
_cell.length_b   1.000
_cell.length_c   1.000
_cell.angle_alpha   90.00
_cell.angle_beta   90.00
_cell.angle_gamma   90.00
#
_symmetry.space_group_name_H-M   'P 1'
#
loop_
_entity.id
_entity.type
_entity.pdbx_description
1 polymer ?
#
loop_
_entity_poly.entity_id
_entity_poly.type
_entity_poly.pdbx_seq_one_letter_code
_entity_poly.pdbx_strand_id
1 'polypeptide(L)'
;MAARLEEDNGVNKETYEPDNHIPPPSRFISVQQQEYQEKILQISVDSTHVPNEPLTSLPSENSLSHDMRALLRDIRLVMRRRPVATPRVLKNLTRVPDLLSLFEALPYCGYSFKNGPWKHALVAFGIDPRLGPEYRMYQTYEFPWNYDPIIAEPSVTSPLTVEISFPRVVRTKHSDNSHVFDGNLLYTDDNIWQYCDISDDQLHRIWSTTTIRHSFCPQNGFFYNGTNAKLWEIMSDKVMTIRDGEEPAVDDYECLLDIPDDYKGGSRSGDRKRYGQSFGQNYTRKQAFMRSLILKKAQSL
;
A
#
# COMPACT_ATOMS: atom_id res chain seq x y z
N MET A 1 -63.06 22.03 -43.34
CA MET A 1 -63.14 22.07 -41.86
C MET A 1 -62.48 20.81 -41.34
N ALA A 2 -61.22 20.92 -40.91
CA ALA A 2 -60.39 19.82 -40.46
C ALA A 2 -60.54 19.67 -38.94
N ALA A 3 -60.88 18.46 -38.46
CA ALA A 3 -60.82 18.10 -37.06
C ALA A 3 -59.50 17.35 -36.82
N ARG A 4 -58.62 17.95 -36.01
CA ARG A 4 -57.38 17.34 -35.53
C ARG A 4 -57.70 16.46 -34.33
N LEU A 5 -57.17 15.23 -34.34
CA LEU A 5 -57.01 14.37 -33.19
C LEU A 5 -55.83 14.93 -32.36
N GLU A 6 -56.05 15.24 -31.09
CA GLU A 6 -55.00 15.53 -30.12
C GLU A 6 -54.53 14.20 -29.52
N GLU A 7 -53.28 13.82 -29.80
CA GLU A 7 -52.58 12.75 -29.09
C GLU A 7 -51.84 13.35 -27.89
N ASP A 8 -52.28 12.92 -26.71
CA ASP A 8 -51.66 13.18 -25.41
C ASP A 8 -50.37 12.36 -25.27
N ASN A 9 -49.23 12.95 -25.63
CA ASN A 9 -47.90 12.38 -25.41
C ASN A 9 -47.30 12.96 -24.12
N GLY A 10 -47.67 12.35 -23.00
CA GLY A 10 -47.00 12.54 -21.71
C GLY A 10 -45.56 12.04 -21.74
N VAL A 11 -44.63 12.90 -22.15
CA VAL A 11 -43.19 12.68 -21.97
C VAL A 11 -42.81 13.14 -20.57
N ASN A 12 -42.74 12.21 -19.62
CA ASN A 12 -42.03 12.44 -18.37
C ASN A 12 -40.55 12.70 -18.69
N LYS A 13 -40.12 13.96 -18.56
CA LYS A 13 -38.71 14.31 -18.53
C LYS A 13 -38.13 13.82 -17.20
N GLU A 14 -37.46 12.69 -17.21
CA GLU A 14 -36.54 12.33 -16.13
C GLU A 14 -35.36 13.31 -16.16
N THR A 15 -35.41 14.29 -15.27
CA THR A 15 -34.28 15.18 -14.97
C THR A 15 -33.21 14.35 -14.28
N TYR A 16 -32.14 14.00 -15.02
CA TYR A 16 -30.95 13.42 -14.43
C TYR A 16 -30.21 14.49 -13.62
N GLU A 17 -30.43 14.51 -12.31
CA GLU A 17 -29.56 15.24 -11.40
C GLU A 17 -28.27 14.42 -11.19
N PRO A 18 -27.09 14.96 -11.50
CA PRO A 18 -25.85 14.25 -11.23
C PRO A 18 -25.68 14.16 -9.72
N ASP A 19 -25.76 12.93 -9.20
CA ASP A 19 -25.60 12.59 -7.80
C ASP A 19 -24.17 12.96 -7.38
N ASN A 20 -24.01 14.18 -6.90
CA ASN A 20 -22.72 14.84 -6.76
C ASN A 20 -22.04 14.51 -5.43
N HIS A 21 -22.31 13.34 -4.86
CA HIS A 21 -21.65 12.83 -3.66
C HIS A 21 -21.33 11.34 -3.89
N ILE A 22 -20.29 11.07 -4.69
CA ILE A 22 -19.54 9.83 -4.46
C ILE A 22 -18.86 10.03 -3.11
N PRO A 23 -19.28 9.35 -2.04
CA PRO A 23 -18.55 9.43 -0.78
C PRO A 23 -17.10 9.01 -1.05
N PRO A 24 -16.11 9.64 -0.41
CA PRO A 24 -14.74 9.19 -0.54
C PRO A 24 -14.72 7.68 -0.26
N PRO A 25 -13.99 6.87 -1.05
CA PRO A 25 -13.93 5.43 -0.84
C PRO A 25 -13.60 5.21 0.64
N SER A 26 -14.45 4.44 1.32
CA SER A 26 -14.26 4.10 2.72
C SER A 26 -12.88 3.48 2.86
N ARG A 27 -11.96 4.21 3.52
CA ARG A 27 -10.61 3.70 3.75
C ARG A 27 -10.75 2.44 4.60
N PHE A 28 -10.27 1.32 4.09
CA PHE A 28 -10.12 0.12 4.89
C PHE A 28 -9.02 0.38 5.92
N ILE A 29 -9.39 0.53 7.19
CA ILE A 29 -8.46 0.49 8.31
C ILE A 29 -8.69 -0.86 8.97
N SER A 30 -7.68 -1.72 8.98
CA SER A 30 -7.79 -3.00 9.66
C SER A 30 -7.88 -2.78 11.18
N VAL A 31 -8.64 -3.61 11.89
CA VAL A 31 -8.71 -3.57 13.37
C VAL A 31 -7.30 -3.63 13.99
N GLN A 32 -6.39 -4.37 13.34
CA GLN A 32 -4.99 -4.50 13.75
C GLN A 32 -4.24 -3.15 13.67
N GLN A 33 -4.48 -2.35 12.63
CA GLN A 33 -3.88 -1.02 12.51
C GLN A 33 -4.39 -0.06 13.57
N GLN A 34 -5.68 -0.10 13.89
CA GLN A 34 -6.24 0.74 14.94
C GLN A 34 -5.62 0.40 16.30
N GLU A 35 -5.58 -0.89 16.65
CA GLU A 35 -4.99 -1.36 17.91
C GLU A 35 -3.50 -1.00 18.02
N TYR A 36 -2.75 -1.16 16.94
CA TYR A 36 -1.35 -0.72 16.85
C TYR A 36 -1.23 0.79 17.11
N GLN A 37 -2.06 1.59 16.45
CA GLN A 37 -1.98 3.04 16.54
C GLN A 37 -2.31 3.56 17.95
N GLU A 38 -3.22 2.91 18.67
CA GLU A 38 -3.63 3.28 20.02
C GLU A 38 -2.57 2.94 21.09
N LYS A 39 -1.79 1.86 20.89
CA LYS A 39 -0.82 1.37 21.87
C LYS A 39 0.59 1.95 21.72
N ILE A 40 0.95 2.45 20.53
CA ILE A 40 2.32 2.85 20.21
C ILE A 40 2.54 4.35 20.36
N LEU A 41 3.71 4.72 20.88
CA LEU A 41 4.17 6.10 20.88
C LEU A 41 4.30 6.61 19.44
N GLN A 42 3.45 7.56 19.06
CA GLN A 42 3.47 8.16 17.73
C GLN A 42 4.09 9.55 17.71
N ILE A 43 4.91 9.83 16.71
CA ILE A 43 5.44 11.16 16.41
C ILE A 43 5.08 11.61 14.99
N SER A 44 5.05 12.92 14.76
CA SER A 44 4.96 13.46 13.39
C SER A 44 6.27 13.23 12.63
N VAL A 45 6.20 13.04 11.32
CA VAL A 45 7.36 12.99 10.43
C VAL A 45 8.21 14.27 10.47
N ASP A 46 7.61 15.39 10.87
CA ASP A 46 8.27 16.69 11.02
C ASP A 46 8.86 16.93 12.42
N SER A 47 8.76 15.95 13.34
CA SER A 47 9.29 16.07 14.71
C SER A 47 10.81 16.30 14.70
N THR A 48 11.33 17.24 15.47
CA THR A 48 12.77 17.52 15.50
C THR A 48 13.58 16.39 16.13
N HIS A 49 12.96 15.60 17.02
CA HIS A 49 13.61 14.50 17.74
C HIS A 49 12.80 13.21 17.64
N VAL A 50 13.52 12.09 17.71
CA VAL A 50 12.95 10.75 17.78
C VAL A 50 13.06 10.20 19.21
N PRO A 51 12.10 9.39 19.67
CA PRO A 51 12.18 8.72 20.96
C PRO A 51 13.40 7.80 21.07
N ASN A 52 14.06 7.82 22.23
CA ASN A 52 15.18 6.94 22.56
C ASN A 52 14.79 5.82 23.53
N GLU A 53 13.62 5.92 24.17
CA GLU A 53 13.19 4.99 25.21
C GLU A 53 11.66 4.85 25.19
N PRO A 54 11.11 3.74 25.74
CA PRO A 54 9.68 3.58 25.96
C PRO A 54 9.08 4.67 26.86
N LEU A 55 7.76 4.82 26.83
CA LEU A 55 7.06 5.72 27.75
C LEU A 55 7.24 5.26 29.20
N THR A 56 7.51 6.22 30.10
CA THR A 56 7.69 5.96 31.54
C THR A 56 6.43 5.44 32.24
N SER A 57 5.27 5.57 31.60
CA SER A 57 3.99 5.03 32.07
C SER A 57 3.87 3.51 31.89
N LEU A 58 4.73 2.89 31.07
CA LEU A 58 4.73 1.44 30.89
C LEU A 58 5.26 0.74 32.16
N PRO A 59 4.68 -0.43 32.54
CA PRO A 59 5.23 -1.27 33.58
C PRO A 59 6.73 -1.53 33.39
N SER A 60 7.47 -1.66 34.49
CA SER A 60 8.88 -2.04 34.41
C SER A 60 9.05 -3.38 33.68
N GLU A 61 10.03 -3.50 32.78
CA GLU A 61 10.31 -4.76 32.08
C GLU A 61 10.52 -5.94 33.05
N ASN A 62 11.07 -5.67 34.24
CA ASN A 62 11.28 -6.67 35.29
C ASN A 62 9.97 -7.21 35.91
N SER A 63 8.87 -6.48 35.77
CA SER A 63 7.54 -6.90 36.24
C SER A 63 6.79 -7.77 35.22
N LEU A 64 7.30 -7.88 34.00
CA LEU A 64 6.68 -8.66 32.92
C LEU A 64 6.94 -10.16 33.08
N SER A 65 6.04 -10.96 32.50
CA SER A 65 6.19 -12.43 32.47
C SER A 65 7.49 -12.84 31.76
N HIS A 66 7.93 -14.09 32.01
CA HIS A 66 9.11 -14.63 31.36
C HIS A 66 8.95 -14.64 29.83
N ASP A 67 7.79 -15.06 29.34
CA ASP A 67 7.48 -15.15 27.91
C ASP A 67 7.46 -13.78 27.24
N MET A 68 6.88 -12.77 27.90
CA MET A 68 6.87 -11.40 27.40
C MET A 68 8.29 -10.84 27.28
N ARG A 69 9.13 -11.04 28.30
CA ARG A 69 10.54 -10.62 28.24
C ARG A 69 11.33 -11.35 27.14
N ALA A 70 11.03 -12.62 26.90
CA ALA A 70 11.62 -13.37 25.79
C ALA A 70 11.18 -12.78 24.43
N LEU A 71 9.90 -12.49 24.25
CA LEU A 71 9.37 -11.85 23.03
C LEU A 71 9.99 -10.47 22.79
N LEU A 72 10.14 -9.64 23.84
CA LEU A 72 10.83 -8.34 23.75
C LEU A 72 12.25 -8.49 23.23
N ARG A 73 13.01 -9.45 23.76
CA ARG A 73 14.37 -9.75 23.31
C ARG A 73 14.39 -10.16 21.84
N ASP A 74 13.46 -11.00 21.43
CA ASP A 74 13.41 -11.53 20.06
C ASP A 74 13.02 -10.43 19.05
N ILE A 75 12.05 -9.58 19.39
CA ILE A 75 11.70 -8.38 18.58
C ILE A 75 12.91 -7.45 18.46
N ARG A 76 13.56 -7.11 19.58
CA ARG A 76 14.76 -6.24 19.57
C ARG A 76 15.90 -6.86 18.76
N LEU A 77 16.06 -8.18 18.78
CA LEU A 77 17.06 -8.88 17.95
C LEU A 77 16.76 -8.76 16.46
N VAL A 78 15.50 -8.92 16.05
CA VAL A 78 15.06 -8.68 14.67
C VAL A 78 15.34 -7.21 14.30
N MET A 79 14.97 -6.27 15.16
CA MET A 79 15.09 -4.84 14.89
C MET A 79 16.55 -4.35 14.82
N ARG A 80 17.51 -5.04 15.44
CA ARG A 80 18.95 -4.73 15.24
C ARG A 80 19.40 -4.91 13.78
N ARG A 81 18.78 -5.83 13.04
CA ARG A 81 19.06 -6.08 11.62
C ARG A 81 18.10 -5.34 10.69
N ARG A 82 16.86 -5.16 11.15
CA ARG A 82 15.78 -4.51 10.43
C ARG A 82 15.15 -3.43 11.32
N PRO A 83 15.78 -2.24 11.42
CA PRO A 83 15.41 -1.23 12.41
C PRO A 83 14.04 -0.59 12.19
N VAL A 84 13.44 -0.79 11.01
CA VAL A 84 12.09 -0.35 10.68
C VAL A 84 11.29 -1.54 10.14
N ALA A 85 10.24 -1.94 10.86
CA ALA A 85 9.47 -3.14 10.53
C ALA A 85 7.98 -2.95 10.85
N THR A 86 7.08 -3.41 9.98
CA THR A 86 5.63 -3.44 10.30
C THR A 86 5.30 -4.53 11.32
N PRO A 87 4.17 -4.42 12.04
CA PRO A 87 3.72 -5.49 12.94
C PRO A 87 3.62 -6.85 12.26
N ARG A 88 3.13 -6.89 11.01
CA ARG A 88 3.05 -8.13 10.22
C ARG A 88 4.42 -8.76 9.98
N VAL A 89 5.44 -7.96 9.68
CA VAL A 89 6.83 -8.44 9.55
C VAL A 89 7.34 -8.98 10.88
N LEU A 90 7.16 -8.23 11.96
CA LEU A 90 7.64 -8.64 13.29
C LEU A 90 6.97 -9.95 13.73
N LYS A 91 5.66 -10.10 13.55
CA LYS A 91 4.91 -11.33 13.81
C LYS A 91 5.55 -12.54 13.11
N ASN A 92 5.80 -12.38 11.82
CA ASN A 92 6.32 -13.43 10.95
C ASN A 92 7.76 -13.81 11.30
N LEU A 93 8.61 -12.82 11.59
CA LEU A 93 10.02 -13.06 11.92
C LEU A 93 10.25 -13.57 13.35
N THR A 94 9.41 -13.20 14.32
CA THR A 94 9.48 -13.73 15.68
C THR A 94 8.66 -15.00 15.87
N ARG A 95 7.80 -15.35 14.92
CA ARG A 95 6.86 -16.48 14.98
C ARG A 95 5.97 -16.44 16.22
N VAL A 96 5.64 -15.24 16.70
CA VAL A 96 4.71 -15.07 17.82
C VAL A 96 3.32 -15.61 17.42
N PRO A 97 2.69 -16.44 18.28
CA PRO A 97 1.47 -17.15 17.89
C PRO A 97 0.26 -16.22 17.75
N ASP A 98 0.22 -15.14 18.52
CA ASP A 98 -0.93 -14.24 18.60
C ASP A 98 -0.52 -12.76 18.49
N LEU A 99 -1.45 -11.95 17.98
CA LEU A 99 -1.25 -10.51 17.78
C LEU A 99 -1.35 -9.70 19.09
N LEU A 100 -2.05 -10.21 20.10
CA LEU A 100 -2.25 -9.49 21.35
C LEU A 100 -0.91 -9.37 22.09
N SER A 101 -0.22 -10.50 22.28
CA SER A 101 1.13 -10.55 22.86
C SER A 101 2.10 -9.66 22.08
N LEU A 102 2.00 -9.65 20.74
CA LEU A 102 2.83 -8.77 19.91
C LEU A 102 2.54 -7.30 20.23
N PHE A 103 1.29 -6.86 20.19
CA PHE A 103 0.92 -5.46 20.41
C PHE A 103 1.14 -4.98 21.85
N GLU A 104 1.17 -5.89 22.83
CA GLU A 104 1.62 -5.59 24.19
C GLU A 104 3.15 -5.40 24.28
N ALA A 105 3.92 -6.11 23.44
CA ALA A 105 5.37 -6.04 23.40
C ALA A 105 5.91 -4.83 22.63
N LEU A 106 5.29 -4.47 21.50
CA LEU A 106 5.78 -3.42 20.59
C LEU A 106 6.09 -2.05 21.27
N PRO A 107 5.29 -1.55 22.24
CA PRO A 107 5.57 -0.26 22.91
C PRO A 107 6.91 -0.19 23.65
N TYR A 108 7.49 -1.33 24.01
CA TYR A 108 8.80 -1.43 24.66
C TYR A 108 9.98 -1.52 23.68
N CYS A 109 9.69 -1.62 22.39
CA CYS A 109 10.69 -1.91 21.35
C CYS A 109 10.92 -0.74 20.40
N GLY A 110 9.95 0.16 20.26
CA GLY A 110 10.09 1.30 19.34
C GLY A 110 8.95 2.30 19.39
N TYR A 111 9.00 3.22 18.44
CA TYR A 111 8.00 4.25 18.20
C TYR A 111 7.49 4.17 16.74
N SER A 112 6.43 4.89 16.40
CA SER A 112 5.91 4.95 15.03
C SER A 112 5.81 6.39 14.54
N PHE A 113 5.92 6.58 13.23
CA PHE A 113 5.49 7.83 12.61
C PHE A 113 3.96 7.80 12.37
N LYS A 114 3.29 8.91 12.65
CA LYS A 114 1.86 9.10 12.39
C LYS A 114 1.55 9.31 10.89
N ASN A 115 2.50 9.89 10.18
CA ASN A 115 2.42 10.26 8.77
C ASN A 115 3.79 10.07 8.09
N GLY A 116 3.82 10.21 6.77
CA GLY A 116 5.05 10.13 6.00
C GLY A 116 5.43 8.71 5.57
N PRO A 117 6.68 8.51 5.10
CA PRO A 117 7.04 7.35 4.27
C PRO A 117 7.15 6.02 5.02
N TRP A 118 7.27 6.07 6.35
CA TRP A 118 7.35 4.89 7.23
C TRP A 118 6.14 4.78 8.17
N LYS A 119 5.02 5.41 7.81
CA LYS A 119 3.76 5.29 8.55
C LYS A 119 3.42 3.80 8.73
N HIS A 120 2.87 3.43 9.88
CA HIS A 120 2.51 2.05 10.26
C HIS A 120 3.67 1.10 10.57
N ALA A 121 4.91 1.48 10.29
CA ALA A 121 6.07 0.71 10.72
C ALA A 121 6.50 1.10 12.14
N LEU A 122 6.99 0.11 12.89
CA LEU A 122 7.69 0.33 14.14
C LEU A 122 9.15 0.67 13.82
N VAL A 123 9.64 1.76 14.38
CA VAL A 123 11.02 2.22 14.30
C VAL A 123 11.68 1.96 15.64
N ALA A 124 12.83 1.29 15.63
CA ALA A 124 13.61 1.04 16.84
C ALA A 124 13.97 2.35 17.54
N PHE A 125 13.91 2.37 18.87
CA PHE A 125 14.30 3.54 19.63
C PHE A 125 15.72 4.01 19.30
N GLY A 126 15.90 5.33 19.18
CA GLY A 126 17.16 5.96 18.82
C GLY A 126 17.53 5.88 17.33
N ILE A 127 16.76 5.18 16.50
CA ILE A 127 16.93 5.22 15.04
C ILE A 127 16.06 6.32 14.45
N ASP A 128 16.65 7.14 13.58
CA ASP A 128 15.91 8.11 12.76
C ASP A 128 16.09 7.78 11.26
N PRO A 129 15.09 7.15 10.61
CA PRO A 129 15.21 6.76 9.21
C PRO A 129 15.26 7.95 8.25
N ARG A 130 15.01 9.18 8.70
CA ARG A 130 15.10 10.41 7.90
C ARG A 130 16.55 10.87 7.68
N LEU A 131 17.50 10.32 8.43
CA LEU A 131 18.92 10.73 8.37
C LEU A 131 19.71 9.99 7.29
N GLY A 132 19.20 8.87 6.77
CA GLY A 132 19.95 7.99 5.88
C GLY A 132 19.12 7.46 4.70
N PRO A 133 19.58 7.60 3.45
CA PRO A 133 18.87 7.04 2.29
C PRO A 133 18.80 5.51 2.31
N GLU A 134 19.61 4.81 3.09
CA GLU A 134 19.56 3.36 3.28
C GLU A 134 18.21 2.89 3.84
N TYR A 135 17.53 3.70 4.65
CA TYR A 135 16.23 3.35 5.23
C TYR A 135 15.06 3.43 4.24
N ARG A 136 15.30 3.92 3.00
CA ARG A 136 14.27 4.02 1.95
C ARG A 136 13.62 2.68 1.64
N MET A 137 14.36 1.59 1.72
CA MET A 137 13.86 0.23 1.46
C MET A 137 12.78 -0.19 2.47
N TYR A 138 12.74 0.45 3.65
CA TYR A 138 11.73 0.18 4.67
C TYR A 138 10.48 1.05 4.56
N GLN A 139 10.40 1.94 3.56
CA GLN A 139 9.21 2.73 3.30
C GLN A 139 7.99 1.83 3.06
N THR A 140 6.82 2.30 3.45
CA THR A 140 5.58 1.54 3.44
C THR A 140 4.70 1.92 2.26
N TYR A 141 4.09 0.92 1.65
CA TYR A 141 2.96 1.01 0.73
C TYR A 141 1.69 0.58 1.47
N GLU A 142 0.64 1.39 1.43
CA GLU A 142 -0.68 1.10 2.01
C GLU A 142 -1.69 0.97 0.87
N PHE A 143 -2.21 -0.24 0.64
CA PHE A 143 -3.23 -0.47 -0.37
C PHE A 143 -4.56 0.16 0.07
N PRO A 144 -5.11 1.13 -0.68
CA PRO A 144 -6.18 2.00 -0.18
C PRO A 144 -7.59 1.40 -0.31
N TRP A 145 -7.73 0.22 -0.91
CA TRP A 145 -9.03 -0.40 -1.20
C TRP A 145 -9.28 -1.65 -0.36
N ASN A 146 -10.53 -2.10 -0.34
CA ASN A 146 -10.90 -3.36 0.29
C ASN A 146 -10.50 -4.55 -0.60
N TYR A 147 -10.19 -5.68 0.06
CA TYR A 147 -9.93 -6.99 -0.54
C TYR A 147 -11.19 -7.77 -0.92
N ASP A 148 -12.38 -7.24 -0.63
CA ASP A 148 -13.63 -7.82 -1.11
C ASP A 148 -13.64 -7.79 -2.65
N PRO A 149 -13.63 -8.96 -3.32
CA PRO A 149 -13.64 -9.01 -4.77
C PRO A 149 -14.99 -8.55 -5.31
N ILE A 150 -15.00 -7.93 -6.50
CA ILE A 150 -16.25 -7.62 -7.19
C ILE A 150 -16.76 -8.92 -7.81
N ILE A 151 -17.68 -9.59 -7.12
CA ILE A 151 -18.33 -10.79 -7.64
C ILE A 151 -19.48 -10.35 -8.53
N ALA A 152 -19.48 -10.77 -9.79
CA ALA A 152 -20.67 -10.64 -10.64
C ALA A 152 -21.80 -11.46 -10.01
N GLU A 153 -22.97 -10.83 -9.79
CA GLU A 153 -24.18 -11.50 -9.30
C GLU A 153 -24.35 -12.85 -10.02
N PRO A 154 -24.44 -13.98 -9.29
CA PRO A 154 -24.64 -15.26 -9.93
C PRO A 154 -25.92 -15.20 -10.76
N SER A 155 -25.85 -15.65 -12.01
CA SER A 155 -27.07 -15.85 -12.79
C SER A 155 -28.02 -16.73 -11.97
N VAL A 156 -29.32 -16.41 -12.00
CA VAL A 156 -30.41 -17.05 -11.23
C VAL A 156 -30.47 -18.59 -11.42
N THR A 157 -29.70 -19.13 -12.36
CA THR A 157 -29.55 -20.55 -12.68
C THR A 157 -28.36 -21.26 -12.00
N SER A 158 -27.51 -20.58 -11.24
CA SER A 158 -26.38 -21.21 -10.53
C SER A 158 -26.74 -21.52 -9.07
N PRO A 159 -26.39 -22.71 -8.54
CA PRO A 159 -26.68 -23.05 -7.15
C PRO A 159 -26.02 -22.05 -6.20
N LEU A 160 -26.77 -21.63 -5.17
CA LEU A 160 -26.43 -20.64 -4.13
C LEU A 160 -25.15 -20.92 -3.29
N THR A 161 -24.33 -21.90 -3.67
CA THR A 161 -23.24 -22.45 -2.86
C THR A 161 -21.95 -22.74 -3.65
N VAL A 162 -21.76 -22.15 -4.84
CA VAL A 162 -20.42 -22.17 -5.44
C VAL A 162 -19.57 -21.13 -4.73
N GLU A 163 -18.78 -21.60 -3.75
CA GLU A 163 -17.74 -20.80 -3.13
C GLU A 163 -16.72 -20.44 -4.24
N ILE A 164 -16.76 -19.18 -4.71
CA ILE A 164 -15.83 -18.69 -5.73
C ILE A 164 -14.45 -18.67 -5.08
N SER A 165 -13.66 -19.69 -5.38
CA SER A 165 -12.29 -19.82 -4.89
C SER A 165 -11.36 -18.98 -5.78
N PHE A 166 -10.72 -17.98 -5.19
CA PHE A 166 -9.67 -17.21 -5.83
C PHE A 166 -8.32 -17.83 -5.43
N PRO A 167 -7.70 -18.67 -6.27
CA PRO A 167 -6.56 -19.50 -5.86
C PRO A 167 -5.32 -18.71 -5.45
N ARG A 168 -5.22 -17.46 -5.92
CA ARG A 168 -4.12 -16.54 -5.63
C ARG A 168 -4.39 -15.62 -4.43
N VAL A 169 -5.59 -15.67 -3.83
CA VAL A 169 -5.96 -14.87 -2.67
C VAL A 169 -6.00 -15.75 -1.43
N VAL A 170 -5.10 -15.50 -0.49
CA VAL A 170 -4.96 -16.26 0.74
C VAL A 170 -5.50 -15.46 1.91
N ARG A 171 -6.61 -15.94 2.48
CA ARG A 171 -7.28 -15.31 3.63
C ARG A 171 -6.84 -15.88 4.99
N THR A 172 -5.84 -16.78 5.00
CA THR A 172 -5.36 -17.43 6.23
C THR A 172 -4.41 -16.54 7.02
N LYS A 173 -4.37 -16.71 8.35
CA LYS A 173 -3.66 -15.81 9.29
C LYS A 173 -2.20 -16.23 9.63
N HIS A 174 -1.62 -17.22 8.94
CA HIS A 174 -0.45 -17.96 9.48
C HIS A 174 0.64 -18.38 8.47
N SER A 175 0.87 -17.61 7.40
CA SER A 175 2.09 -17.83 6.59
C SER A 175 3.25 -17.04 7.18
N ASP A 176 4.39 -17.70 7.44
CA ASP A 176 5.66 -17.06 7.87
C ASP A 176 6.13 -15.99 6.86
N ASN A 177 5.59 -15.97 5.64
CA ASN A 177 5.95 -15.03 4.59
C ASN A 177 4.76 -14.18 4.11
N SER A 178 3.68 -14.04 4.89
CA SER A 178 2.50 -13.25 4.48
C SER A 178 2.79 -11.77 4.21
N HIS A 179 3.91 -11.27 4.74
CA HIS A 179 4.40 -9.91 4.53
C HIS A 179 5.07 -9.69 3.16
N VAL A 180 5.43 -10.76 2.44
CA VAL A 180 6.10 -10.68 1.14
C VAL A 180 5.06 -10.55 0.03
N PHE A 181 5.28 -9.64 -0.91
CA PHE A 181 4.50 -9.55 -2.14
C PHE A 181 5.35 -9.97 -3.33
N ASP A 182 4.99 -11.09 -3.97
CA ASP A 182 5.70 -11.68 -5.11
C ASP A 182 5.03 -11.36 -6.46
N GLY A 183 3.92 -10.62 -6.46
CA GLY A 183 3.14 -10.32 -7.66
C GLY A 183 2.23 -11.47 -8.11
N ASN A 184 2.14 -12.55 -7.34
CA ASN A 184 1.35 -13.73 -7.64
C ASN A 184 0.37 -14.06 -6.51
N LEU A 185 0.85 -14.21 -5.28
CA LEU A 185 0.04 -14.54 -4.11
C LEU A 185 -0.28 -13.29 -3.30
N LEU A 186 -1.57 -13.10 -3.00
CA LEU A 186 -2.08 -11.99 -2.20
C LEU A 186 -2.57 -12.49 -0.84
N TYR A 187 -1.82 -12.16 0.21
CA TYR A 187 -2.27 -12.32 1.59
C TYR A 187 -3.07 -11.09 2.02
N THR A 188 -4.30 -11.31 2.52
CA THR A 188 -5.24 -10.23 2.89
C THR A 188 -5.30 -10.02 4.41
N ASP A 189 -4.29 -10.46 5.15
CA ASP A 189 -4.19 -10.32 6.60
C ASP A 189 -3.86 -8.89 7.05
N ASP A 190 -3.25 -8.11 6.17
CA ASP A 190 -2.98 -6.67 6.29
C ASP A 190 -2.90 -6.04 4.89
N ASN A 191 -3.00 -4.72 4.79
CA ASN A 191 -2.91 -3.96 3.53
C ASN A 191 -1.63 -3.12 3.39
N ILE A 192 -0.64 -3.38 4.25
CA ILE A 192 0.61 -2.62 4.31
C ILE A 192 1.82 -3.50 3.98
N TRP A 193 2.60 -3.09 2.99
CA TRP A 193 3.87 -3.72 2.63
C TRP A 193 5.03 -2.74 2.82
N GLN A 194 6.21 -3.25 3.19
CA GLN A 194 7.43 -2.46 3.06
C GLN A 194 8.10 -2.77 1.73
N TYR A 195 8.79 -1.80 1.13
CA TYR A 195 9.34 -1.96 -0.22
C TYR A 195 10.34 -3.13 -0.30
N CYS A 196 11.14 -3.34 0.74
CA CYS A 196 12.07 -4.46 0.83
C CYS A 196 11.41 -5.84 0.84
N ASP A 197 10.10 -5.93 1.11
CA ASP A 197 9.33 -7.18 1.09
C ASP A 197 8.60 -7.39 -0.25
N ILE A 198 8.78 -6.48 -1.21
CA ILE A 198 8.25 -6.60 -2.56
C ILE A 198 9.29 -7.31 -3.43
N SER A 199 9.01 -8.57 -3.74
CA SER A 199 9.87 -9.47 -4.54
C SER A 199 9.43 -9.63 -5.99
N ASP A 200 8.27 -9.09 -6.38
CA ASP A 200 7.86 -8.99 -7.78
C ASP A 200 8.94 -8.31 -8.64
N ASP A 201 9.38 -8.94 -9.73
CA ASP A 201 10.54 -8.52 -10.52
C ASP A 201 10.44 -7.08 -11.06
N GLN A 202 9.23 -6.66 -11.49
CA GLN A 202 9.03 -5.32 -12.05
C GLN A 202 9.01 -4.26 -10.95
N LEU A 203 8.33 -4.53 -9.84
CA LEU A 203 8.30 -3.63 -8.69
C LEU A 203 9.66 -3.55 -7.99
N HIS A 204 10.39 -4.67 -7.91
CA HIS A 204 11.76 -4.71 -7.39
C HIS A 204 12.67 -3.78 -8.18
N ARG A 205 12.67 -3.86 -9.51
CA ARG A 205 13.45 -2.96 -10.36
C ARG A 205 13.12 -1.47 -10.14
N ILE A 206 11.89 -1.15 -9.76
CA ILE A 206 11.48 0.23 -9.45
C ILE A 206 12.06 0.68 -8.11
N TRP A 207 11.82 -0.04 -7.02
CA TRP A 207 12.26 0.41 -5.69
C TRP A 207 13.76 0.21 -5.46
N SER A 208 14.41 -0.70 -6.19
CA SER A 208 15.86 -0.91 -6.14
C SER A 208 16.65 0.13 -6.95
N THR A 209 16.00 1.17 -7.48
CA THR A 209 16.67 2.23 -8.23
C THR A 209 17.81 2.89 -7.45
N THR A 210 18.86 3.25 -8.18
CA THR A 210 19.97 4.06 -7.67
C THR A 210 19.70 5.57 -7.80
N THR A 211 18.66 5.97 -8.53
CA THR A 211 18.25 7.37 -8.69
C THR A 211 17.43 7.82 -7.49
N ILE A 212 18.13 8.28 -6.45
CA ILE A 212 17.52 8.64 -5.17
C ILE A 212 17.87 10.08 -4.77
N ARG A 213 17.05 10.66 -3.89
CA ARG A 213 17.29 11.98 -3.31
C ARG A 213 18.42 11.88 -2.28
N HIS A 214 19.25 12.91 -2.21
CA HIS A 214 20.24 13.04 -1.14
C HIS A 214 19.63 13.61 0.16
N SER A 215 18.55 14.37 0.05
CA SER A 215 17.82 14.91 1.20
C SER A 215 16.48 14.22 1.38
N PHE A 216 16.06 14.11 2.63
CA PHE A 216 14.76 13.58 2.99
C PHE A 216 13.62 14.47 2.45
N CYS A 217 12.57 13.83 1.92
CA CYS A 217 11.30 14.45 1.60
C CYS A 217 10.21 13.90 2.53
N PRO A 218 9.47 14.72 3.29
CA PRO A 218 8.38 14.25 4.15
C PRO A 218 7.30 13.43 3.44
N GLN A 219 7.08 13.68 2.14
CA GLN A 219 6.07 13.01 1.34
C GLN A 219 6.58 11.72 0.69
N ASN A 220 7.79 11.76 0.11
CA ASN A 220 8.32 10.71 -0.76
C ASN A 220 9.48 9.90 -0.16
N GLY A 221 9.96 10.32 1.02
CA GLY A 221 11.17 9.83 1.64
C GLY A 221 12.39 10.17 0.79
N PHE A 222 13.17 9.15 0.43
CA PHE A 222 14.37 9.31 -0.40
C PHE A 222 14.16 8.94 -1.86
N PHE A 223 12.98 8.47 -2.23
CA PHE A 223 12.63 8.25 -3.63
C PHE A 223 12.13 9.55 -4.27
N TYR A 224 12.37 9.69 -5.56
CA TYR A 224 11.71 10.76 -6.33
C TYR A 224 10.23 10.43 -6.57
N ASN A 225 9.49 11.43 -7.02
CA ASN A 225 8.04 11.35 -7.27
C ASN A 225 7.68 10.28 -8.32
N GLY A 226 8.48 10.14 -9.38
CA GLY A 226 8.26 9.15 -10.44
C GLY A 226 8.45 7.72 -9.95
N THR A 227 9.46 7.45 -9.12
CA THR A 227 9.64 6.12 -8.50
C THR A 227 8.47 5.74 -7.61
N ASN A 228 8.06 6.64 -6.69
CA ASN A 228 6.89 6.41 -5.83
C ASN A 228 5.61 6.23 -6.65
N ALA A 229 5.40 7.03 -7.70
CA ALA A 229 4.22 6.93 -8.55
C ALA A 229 4.18 5.61 -9.33
N LYS A 230 5.30 5.19 -9.94
CA LYS A 230 5.40 3.89 -10.62
C LYS A 230 5.08 2.75 -9.65
N LEU A 231 5.76 2.72 -8.50
CA LEU A 231 5.59 1.66 -7.52
C LEU A 231 4.15 1.61 -7.01
N TRP A 232 3.57 2.77 -6.67
CA TRP A 232 2.22 2.87 -6.16
C TRP A 232 1.18 2.37 -7.17
N GLU A 233 1.16 2.92 -8.38
CA GLU A 233 0.10 2.60 -9.35
C GLU A 233 0.25 1.17 -9.88
N ILE A 234 1.47 0.73 -10.21
CA ILE A 234 1.71 -0.64 -10.72
C ILE A 234 1.37 -1.68 -9.65
N MET A 235 1.81 -1.48 -8.40
CA MET A 235 1.47 -2.42 -7.32
C MET A 235 -0.04 -2.45 -7.06
N SER A 236 -0.69 -1.28 -7.07
CA SER A 236 -2.15 -1.19 -6.87
C SER A 236 -2.92 -1.98 -7.93
N ASP A 237 -2.54 -1.85 -9.20
CA ASP A 237 -3.17 -2.60 -10.30
C ASP A 237 -2.88 -4.10 -10.22
N LYS A 238 -1.66 -4.51 -9.86
CA LYS A 238 -1.32 -5.92 -9.62
C LYS A 238 -2.15 -6.52 -8.50
N VAL A 239 -2.26 -5.84 -7.36
CA VAL A 239 -3.08 -6.30 -6.22
C VAL A 239 -4.56 -6.42 -6.61
N MET A 240 -5.12 -5.44 -7.33
CA MET A 240 -6.51 -5.53 -7.82
C MET A 240 -6.72 -6.68 -8.80
N THR A 241 -5.80 -6.85 -9.76
CA THR A 241 -5.87 -7.93 -10.75
C THR A 241 -5.90 -9.30 -10.05
N ILE A 242 -5.00 -9.51 -9.08
CA ILE A 242 -4.94 -10.76 -8.29
C ILE A 242 -6.20 -10.92 -7.44
N ARG A 243 -6.66 -9.85 -6.77
CA ARG A 243 -7.89 -9.85 -5.96
C ARG A 243 -9.09 -10.31 -6.77
N ASP A 244 -9.18 -9.88 -8.03
CA ASP A 244 -10.31 -10.17 -8.92
C ASP A 244 -10.15 -11.51 -9.68
N GLY A 245 -9.14 -12.31 -9.33
CA GLY A 245 -8.94 -13.67 -9.84
C GLY A 245 -8.12 -13.77 -11.11
N GLU A 246 -7.57 -12.66 -11.58
CA GLU A 246 -6.78 -12.57 -12.81
C GLU A 246 -5.27 -12.59 -12.52
N GLU A 247 -4.48 -12.87 -13.55
CA GLU A 247 -3.02 -12.83 -13.48
C GLU A 247 -2.48 -11.52 -14.10
N PRO A 248 -1.65 -10.75 -13.37
CA PRO A 248 -1.04 -9.56 -13.94
C PRO A 248 -0.10 -9.90 -15.11
N ALA A 249 -0.42 -9.43 -16.31
CA ALA A 249 0.43 -9.64 -17.48
C ALA A 249 1.67 -8.73 -17.42
N VAL A 250 2.87 -9.31 -17.50
CA VAL A 250 4.15 -8.59 -17.44
C VAL A 250 4.22 -7.43 -18.45
N ASP A 251 3.76 -7.69 -19.69
CA ASP A 251 3.78 -6.73 -20.79
C ASP A 251 2.92 -5.47 -20.54
N ASP A 252 1.92 -5.55 -19.65
CA ASP A 252 1.09 -4.39 -19.30
C ASP A 252 1.88 -3.30 -18.56
N TYR A 253 2.98 -3.68 -17.90
CA TYR A 253 3.74 -2.78 -17.03
C TYR A 253 5.13 -2.45 -17.57
N GLU A 254 5.73 -3.29 -18.41
CA GLU A 254 7.15 -3.18 -18.76
C GLU A 254 7.50 -1.81 -19.38
N CYS A 255 6.69 -1.32 -20.31
CA CYS A 255 6.90 0.00 -20.92
C CYS A 255 6.74 1.18 -19.93
N LEU A 256 6.08 0.97 -18.79
CA LEU A 256 5.85 2.00 -17.77
C LEU A 256 7.07 2.21 -16.87
N LEU A 257 7.98 1.22 -16.79
CA LEU A 257 9.22 1.32 -16.00
C LEU A 257 10.13 2.44 -16.53
N ASP A 258 10.04 2.75 -17.82
CA ASP A 258 10.79 3.81 -18.50
C ASP A 258 10.33 5.24 -18.17
N ILE A 259 9.24 5.39 -17.40
CA ILE A 259 8.88 6.70 -16.82
C ILE A 259 10.02 7.11 -15.86
N PRO A 260 10.59 8.33 -16.01
CA PRO A 260 11.71 8.78 -15.19
C PRO A 260 11.43 8.71 -13.69
N ASP A 261 12.44 8.34 -12.92
CA ASP A 261 12.36 8.34 -11.45
C ASP A 261 12.12 9.75 -10.90
N ASP A 262 12.85 10.74 -11.40
CA ASP A 262 12.61 12.17 -11.15
C ASP A 262 11.74 12.77 -12.27
N TYR A 263 10.43 12.74 -12.05
CA TYR A 263 9.45 13.18 -13.05
C TYR A 263 9.24 14.70 -12.98
N LYS A 264 9.62 15.39 -14.06
CA LYS A 264 9.44 16.84 -14.23
C LYS A 264 8.29 17.14 -15.19
N GLY A 265 7.06 16.82 -14.81
CA GLY A 265 5.88 17.19 -15.61
C GLY A 265 5.56 18.68 -15.47
N GLY A 266 5.34 19.41 -16.57
CA GLY A 266 4.87 20.80 -16.51
C GLY A 266 5.43 21.80 -17.52
N SER A 267 6.37 21.44 -18.40
CA SER A 267 6.67 22.32 -19.54
C SER A 267 5.46 22.37 -20.46
N ARG A 268 4.90 23.56 -20.69
CA ARG A 268 3.70 23.86 -21.51
C ARG A 268 3.71 23.26 -22.93
N SER A 269 4.83 22.71 -23.38
CA SER A 269 4.92 21.80 -24.51
C SER A 269 4.50 20.40 -24.07
N GLY A 270 3.21 20.08 -24.24
CA GLY A 270 2.57 18.85 -23.74
C GLY A 270 3.46 17.60 -23.81
N ASP A 271 3.45 16.82 -22.72
CA ASP A 271 4.21 15.57 -22.55
C ASP A 271 3.79 14.50 -23.58
N ARG A 272 4.25 14.68 -24.82
CA ARG A 272 4.11 13.73 -25.93
C ARG A 272 5.15 12.60 -25.86
N LYS A 273 5.94 12.52 -24.77
CA LYS A 273 6.95 11.48 -24.58
C LYS A 273 6.28 10.11 -24.42
N ARG A 274 6.48 9.22 -25.38
CA ARG A 274 6.14 7.80 -25.26
C ARG A 274 7.31 7.12 -24.54
N TYR A 275 7.11 6.75 -23.28
CA TYR A 275 8.08 6.01 -22.47
C TYR A 275 8.01 4.53 -22.84
N GLY A 276 9.16 3.89 -23.07
CA GLY A 276 9.22 2.46 -23.39
C GLY A 276 8.52 2.02 -24.66
N GLN A 277 8.29 2.94 -25.60
CA GLN A 277 7.76 2.60 -26.92
C GLN A 277 8.77 2.98 -28.00
N SER A 278 9.06 2.01 -28.86
CA SER A 278 9.80 2.24 -30.10
C SER A 278 8.94 3.02 -31.09
N PHE A 279 9.60 3.59 -32.12
CA PHE A 279 8.90 4.28 -33.20
C PHE A 279 7.83 3.36 -33.84
N GLY A 280 6.60 3.85 -33.95
CA GLY A 280 5.46 3.10 -34.52
C GLY A 280 4.69 2.20 -33.53
N GLN A 281 5.19 1.98 -32.31
CA GLN A 281 4.43 1.27 -31.27
C GLN A 281 3.41 2.20 -30.60
N ASN A 282 2.27 1.64 -30.22
CA ASN A 282 1.21 2.34 -29.49
C ASN A 282 0.92 1.59 -28.19
N TYR A 283 0.52 2.32 -27.15
CA TYR A 283 0.10 1.72 -25.89
C TYR A 283 -1.18 0.90 -26.11
N THR A 284 -1.29 -0.23 -25.42
CA THR A 284 -2.59 -0.86 -25.17
C THR A 284 -3.47 0.11 -24.35
N ARG A 285 -4.79 -0.14 -24.32
CA ARG A 285 -5.71 0.68 -23.51
C ARG A 285 -5.29 0.70 -22.04
N LYS A 286 -4.88 -0.45 -21.50
CA LYS A 286 -4.42 -0.59 -20.11
C LYS A 286 -3.11 0.17 -19.89
N GLN A 287 -2.11 -0.01 -20.74
CA GLN A 287 -0.84 0.73 -20.64
C GLN A 287 -1.05 2.26 -20.71
N ALA A 288 -1.91 2.74 -21.61
CA ALA A 288 -2.20 4.18 -21.74
C ALA A 288 -2.91 4.73 -20.48
N PHE A 289 -3.85 3.96 -19.93
CA PHE A 289 -4.55 4.29 -18.70
C PHE A 289 -3.58 4.33 -17.50
N MET A 290 -2.80 3.27 -17.30
CA MET A 290 -1.81 3.15 -16.24
C MET A 290 -0.75 4.25 -16.32
N ARG A 291 -0.21 4.53 -17.51
CA ARG A 291 0.68 5.68 -17.73
C ARG A 291 0.04 6.97 -17.23
N SER A 292 -1.21 7.23 -17.59
CA SER A 292 -1.92 8.45 -17.18
C SER A 292 -2.08 8.54 -15.65
N LEU A 293 -2.36 7.43 -14.98
CA LEU A 293 -2.38 7.37 -13.52
C LEU A 293 -1.02 7.68 -12.90
N ILE A 294 0.06 7.05 -13.40
CA ILE A 294 1.43 7.28 -12.91
C ILE A 294 1.82 8.74 -13.07
N LEU A 295 1.60 9.34 -14.25
CA LEU A 295 1.97 10.75 -14.48
C LEU A 295 1.17 11.70 -13.59
N LYS A 296 -0.13 11.44 -13.41
CA LYS A 296 -0.98 12.24 -12.51
C LYS A 296 -0.53 12.11 -11.06
N LYS A 297 -0.18 10.89 -10.62
CA LYS A 297 0.34 10.61 -9.28
C LYS A 297 1.68 11.32 -9.08
N ALA A 298 2.61 11.22 -10.02
CA ALA A 298 3.91 11.87 -9.95
C ALA A 298 3.82 13.41 -9.89
N GLN A 299 2.80 14.02 -10.50
CA GLN A 299 2.55 15.46 -10.38
C GLN A 299 1.99 15.88 -9.01
N SER A 300 1.38 14.95 -8.28
CA SER A 300 0.81 15.20 -6.95
C SER A 300 1.79 14.96 -5.79
N LEU A 301 2.95 14.35 -6.10
CA LEU A 301 4.01 13.96 -5.17
C LEU A 301 5.22 14.89 -5.30
#